data_AF-A9ECX3-F1
#
_entry.id   AF-A9ECX3-F1
#
_cell.length_a   1.000
_cell.length_b   1.000
_cell.length_c   1.000
_cell.angle_alpha   90.00
_cell.angle_beta   90.00
_cell.angle_gamma   90.00
#
_symmetry.space_group_name_H-M   'P 1'
#
loop_
_entity.id
_entity.type
_entity.pdbx_description
1 polymer ?
#
loop_
_entity_poly.entity_id
_entity_poly.type
_entity_poly.pdbx_seq_one_letter_code
_entity_poly.pdbx_strand_id
1 'polypeptide(L)' 'MITPNSPLEQFSILPLIPMKIGNLYFSFTNPSLFMLLTLS' A
#
# COMPACT_ATOMS: atom_id res chain seq x y z
N MET A 1 -20.55 14.54 13.80
CA MET A 1 -19.37 15.20 13.20
C MET A 1 -18.62 14.15 12.42
N ILE A 2 -18.56 14.29 11.10
CA ILE A 2 -17.69 13.48 10.26
C ILE A 2 -16.31 14.10 10.45
N THR A 3 -15.43 13.47 11.24
CA THR A 3 -14.03 13.88 11.26
C THR A 3 -13.52 13.71 9.83
N PRO A 4 -12.98 14.76 9.17
CA PRO A 4 -12.31 14.55 7.90
C PRO A 4 -11.24 13.49 8.14
N ASN A 5 -11.17 12.51 7.25
CA ASN A 5 -10.16 11.44 7.29
C ASN A 5 -8.83 12.10 7.67
N SER A 6 -8.22 11.62 8.76
CA SER A 6 -6.99 12.19 9.31
C SER A 6 -6.01 12.47 8.17
N PRO A 7 -5.27 13.60 8.15
CA PRO A 7 -4.23 13.82 7.15
C PRO A 7 -3.26 12.65 7.03
N LEU A 8 -3.14 11.81 8.07
CA LEU A 8 -2.30 10.63 8.05
C LEU A 8 -2.83 9.48 7.15
N GLU A 9 -4.13 9.42 6.86
CA GLU A 9 -4.76 8.38 6.03
C GLU A 9 -4.19 8.32 4.60
N GLN A 10 -3.73 9.46 4.06
CA GLN A 10 -3.12 9.50 2.73
C GLN A 10 -1.81 8.69 2.63
N PHE A 11 -1.17 8.39 3.78
CA PHE A 11 0.05 7.61 3.86
C PHE A 11 -0.19 6.12 4.17
N SER A 12 -1.45 5.67 4.17
CA SER A 12 -1.80 4.28 4.39
C SER A 12 -1.16 3.35 3.35
N ILE A 13 -0.47 2.31 3.83
CA ILE A 13 0.10 1.27 2.98
C ILE A 13 -0.94 0.17 2.83
N LEU A 14 -1.55 0.08 1.65
CA LEU A 14 -2.56 -0.93 1.35
C LEU A 14 -1.98 -2.02 0.43
N PRO A 15 -2.26 -3.30 0.71
CA PRO A 15 -1.93 -4.38 -0.22
C PRO A 15 -2.91 -4.36 -1.40
N LEU A 16 -2.37 -4.25 -2.62
CA LEU A 16 -3.12 -4.34 -3.87
C LEU A 16 -3.18 -5.77 -4.38
N ILE A 17 -2.08 -6.52 -4.23
CA ILE A 17 -2.01 -7.96 -4.49
C ILE A 17 -1.38 -8.62 -3.27
N PRO A 18 -2.17 -9.25 -2.38
CA PRO A 18 -1.62 -9.94 -1.23
C PRO A 18 -0.88 -11.20 -1.69
N MET A 19 0.38 -11.37 -1.27
CA MET A 19 1.12 -12.62 -1.49
C MET A 19 1.77 -13.09 -0.19
N LYS A 20 1.60 -14.39 0.09
CA LYS A 20 2.13 -15.06 1.26
C LYS A 20 2.72 -16.40 0.84
N ILE A 21 3.94 -16.69 1.27
CA ILE A 21 4.64 -17.96 1.03
C ILE A 21 5.10 -18.49 2.39
N GLY A 22 4.40 -19.50 2.92
CA GLY A 22 4.63 -19.99 4.28
C GLY A 22 4.44 -18.87 5.31
N ASN A 23 5.51 -18.54 6.03
CA ASN A 23 5.53 -17.47 7.05
C ASN A 23 6.04 -16.12 6.52
N LEU A 24 6.29 -16.02 5.21
CA LEU A 24 6.76 -14.80 4.56
C LEU A 24 5.61 -14.04 3.91
N TYR A 25 5.60 -12.71 4.09
CA TYR A 25 4.58 -11.80 3.56
C TYR A 25 5.20 -10.84 2.55
N PHE A 26 4.87 -11.03 1.28
CA PHE A 26 5.37 -10.25 0.15
C PHE A 26 4.20 -9.66 -0.64
N SER A 27 3.45 -8.71 -0.06
CA SER A 27 2.32 -8.12 -0.81
C SER A 27 2.82 -7.05 -1.79
N PHE A 28 2.21 -6.97 -2.97
CA PHE A 28 2.33 -5.80 -3.84
C PHE A 28 1.48 -4.68 -3.25
N THR A 29 2.08 -3.50 -2.99
CA THR A 29 1.44 -2.41 -2.25
C THR A 29 1.43 -1.10 -3.05
N ASN A 30 0.70 -0.09 -2.60
CA ASN A 30 0.66 1.23 -3.25
C ASN A 30 2.09 1.80 -3.49
N PRO A 31 3.02 1.79 -2.51
CA PRO A 31 4.40 2.22 -2.77
C PRO A 31 5.11 1.41 -3.87
N SER A 32 4.93 0.09 -3.93
CA SER A 32 5.50 -0.76 -4.98
C SER A 32 4.94 -0.43 -6.38
N LEU A 33 3.65 -0.08 -6.47
CA LEU A 33 3.04 0.40 -7.71
C LEU A 33 3.67 1.72 -8.16
N PHE A 34 3.78 2.70 -7.25
CA PHE A 34 4.40 3.98 -7.58
C PHE A 34 5.88 3.84 -7.95
N MET A 35 6.61 2.93 -7.29
CA MET A 35 7.97 2.59 -7.69
C MET A 35 8.03 2.14 -9.16
N LEU A 36 7.17 1.21 -9.59
CA LEU A 36 7.14 0.76 -10.99
C LEU A 36 6.81 1.91 -11.96
N LEU A 37 5.81 2.73 -11.64
CA LEU A 37 5.42 3.88 -12.46
C LEU A 37 6.54 4.95 -12.57
N THR A 38 7.43 5.03 -11.58
CA THR A 38 8.60 5.94 -11.64
C THR A 38 9.79 5.37 -12.41
N LEU A 39 9.77 4.08 -12.75
CA LEU A 39 10.84 3.40 -13.49
C LEU A 39 10.59 3.36 -15.01
N SER A 40 9.40 3.79 -15.48
CA SER A 40 9.05 3.92 -16.91
C SER A 40 9.39 5.30 -17.46
#